data_AF-A0A165YQV4-F1
#
_entry.id   AF-A0A165YQV4-F1
#
_cell.length_a   1.000
_cell.length_b   1.000
_cell.length_c   1.000
_cell.angle_alpha   90.00
_cell.angle_beta   90.00
_cell.angle_gamma   90.00
#
_symmetry.space_group_name_H-M   'P 1'
#
loop_
_entity.id
_entity.type
_entity.pdbx_description
1 polymer ?
#
loop_
_entity_poly.entity_id
_entity_poly.type
_entity_poly.pdbx_seq_one_letter_code
_entity_poly.pdbx_strand_id
1 'polypeptide(L)'
;MEEEHFEFSDEMLRTLESRVVYAPDEPDGLSRSVSRGSYFRTWTMSLFITAMLDNDSRSGSDYESSRSARQSTIASDCSLAPCASFCDAEASDHLLQDAVQQALPDIDLRARPSESLSCISDIWQCPHKLCGVSLNLLNLNFEQRGLVRKFSGSGTAMLVKNADGLVCLRNADPWKYMRYVDAIAWDHLGWHLHRVHVKFWFPHPENSYRGSPGWWWDDALLRRDGNLEREVTKLEMEHQQSMRNWMIDKTLSAAARKIRRARARLTHWRHQALTARRDIAHRMFGDQRDVIDVGLALVTLIREQDEDPQPRCYAEEIAYYRAVEAEWEAQPYARLTMQWSMPARFSLCLSSEIGAALRGTCGSQATRRSRLALHRHGLAIRQRDASMDTNIDPYTGEVESDTSSVMDVDVQPIPELAPDCADTWTIIGFAAQAVDILGLLHFESSHLEDAGLRCLIRGQGPDGNISYMWEHSNAKKILREKSMQGILARQNEEASRQEAPFTTASRVSVIRELDPTSAAQLESDAVEVMTSVWNSRRRNERTYLENTRRLNLAERVIKHWEHGSGWKRTQERSISRHLNSPSA
;
A
#
# COMPACT_ATOMS: atom_id res chain seq x y z
N MET A 1 -10.31 -45.74 -15.12
CA MET A 1 -11.08 -44.48 -15.06
C MET A 1 -10.12 -43.47 -14.47
N GLU A 2 -9.36 -42.84 -15.34
CA GLU A 2 -8.39 -41.80 -14.99
C GLU A 2 -9.15 -40.48 -14.93
N GLU A 3 -9.10 -39.80 -13.79
CA GLU A 3 -9.68 -38.47 -13.61
C GLU A 3 -8.57 -37.43 -13.84
N GLU A 4 -8.77 -36.62 -14.88
CA GLU A 4 -7.95 -35.48 -15.25
C GLU A 4 -8.09 -34.34 -14.22
N HIS A 5 -6.95 -33.82 -13.80
CA HIS A 5 -6.86 -32.55 -13.08
C HIS A 5 -7.21 -31.39 -14.01
N PHE A 6 -8.23 -30.62 -13.65
CA PHE A 6 -8.59 -29.37 -14.32
C PHE A 6 -7.74 -28.22 -13.73
N GLU A 7 -6.63 -27.89 -14.37
CA GLU A 7 -5.92 -26.63 -14.14
C GLU A 7 -6.49 -25.53 -15.05
N PHE A 8 -6.82 -24.38 -14.47
CA PHE A 8 -7.22 -23.21 -15.25
C PHE A 8 -6.01 -22.64 -16.00
N SER A 9 -6.07 -22.66 -17.34
CA SER A 9 -5.07 -22.04 -18.20
C SER A 9 -5.13 -20.49 -18.13
N ASP A 10 -3.96 -19.88 -17.96
CA ASP A 10 -3.68 -18.43 -18.04
C ASP A 10 -4.20 -17.77 -19.34
N GLU A 11 -4.49 -18.56 -20.37
CA GLU A 11 -5.03 -18.10 -21.64
C GLU A 11 -6.50 -17.68 -21.56
N MET A 12 -7.27 -18.28 -20.64
CA MET A 12 -8.68 -17.94 -20.42
C MET A 12 -8.83 -16.59 -19.71
N LEU A 13 -7.87 -16.22 -18.85
CA LEU A 13 -7.79 -14.90 -18.22
C LEU A 13 -7.38 -13.82 -19.23
N ARG A 14 -6.47 -14.12 -20.16
CA ARG A 14 -6.07 -13.20 -21.26
C ARG A 14 -7.19 -12.95 -22.28
N THR A 15 -8.09 -13.91 -22.46
CA THR A 15 -9.24 -13.77 -23.37
C THR A 15 -10.33 -12.85 -22.80
N LEU A 16 -10.40 -12.70 -21.47
CA LEU A 16 -11.34 -11.79 -20.81
C LEU A 16 -10.86 -10.33 -20.76
N GLU A 17 -9.54 -10.08 -20.83
CA GLU A 17 -8.98 -8.73 -20.78
C GLU A 17 -8.80 -8.06 -22.16
N SER A 18 -8.81 -8.81 -23.27
CA SER A 18 -8.46 -8.29 -24.60
C SER A 18 -9.63 -7.92 -25.54
N ARG A 19 -10.90 -8.00 -25.10
CA ARG A 19 -12.05 -7.53 -25.90
C ARG A 19 -12.39 -6.06 -25.62
N VAL A 20 -11.63 -5.14 -26.22
CA VAL A 20 -12.14 -3.81 -26.58
C VAL A 20 -12.78 -3.92 -27.96
N VAL A 21 -14.09 -4.20 -27.98
CA VAL A 21 -14.92 -4.08 -29.17
C VAL A 21 -15.41 -2.64 -29.23
N TYR A 22 -15.07 -1.92 -30.29
CA TYR A 22 -15.80 -0.72 -30.69
C TYR A 22 -17.25 -1.11 -30.98
N ALA A 23 -18.20 -0.60 -30.20
CA ALA A 23 -19.62 -0.73 -30.52
C ALA A 23 -20.02 0.40 -31.47
N PRO A 24 -20.51 0.09 -32.69
CA PRO A 24 -21.25 1.05 -33.49
C PRO A 24 -22.65 1.26 -32.88
N ASP A 25 -23.25 2.40 -33.22
CA ASP A 25 -24.56 2.87 -32.75
C ASP A 25 -25.61 1.76 -32.57
N GLU A 26 -26.15 1.61 -31.36
CA GLU A 26 -27.40 0.88 -31.11
C GLU A 26 -28.19 1.45 -29.91
N PRO A 27 -29.51 1.22 -29.88
CA PRO A 27 -30.52 2.20 -29.46
C PRO A 27 -31.00 2.05 -28.01
N ASP A 28 -31.83 3.01 -27.61
CA ASP A 28 -32.59 3.10 -26.35
C ASP A 28 -33.05 1.75 -25.78
N GLY A 29 -32.62 1.43 -24.56
CA GLY A 29 -33.25 0.34 -23.79
C GLY A 29 -32.45 -0.23 -22.62
N LEU A 30 -32.53 0.44 -21.45
CA LEU A 30 -32.49 -0.15 -20.11
C LEU A 30 -31.43 -1.24 -19.80
N SER A 31 -30.24 -0.81 -19.38
CA SER A 31 -29.52 -1.46 -18.26
C SER A 31 -28.59 -0.46 -17.58
N ARG A 32 -29.00 0.04 -16.41
CA ARG A 32 -28.20 0.95 -15.58
C ARG A 32 -27.03 0.15 -14.99
N SER A 33 -25.88 0.18 -15.66
CA SER A 33 -24.63 -0.17 -15.01
C SER A 33 -24.45 0.77 -13.81
N VAL A 34 -24.41 0.19 -12.62
CA VAL A 34 -24.17 0.93 -11.38
C VAL A 34 -22.77 1.53 -11.53
N SER A 35 -22.71 2.85 -11.76
CA SER A 35 -21.44 3.53 -11.98
C SER A 35 -20.46 3.19 -10.85
N ARG A 36 -19.18 3.04 -11.16
CA ARG A 36 -18.10 2.79 -10.19
C ARG A 36 -18.12 3.79 -9.00
N GLY A 37 -18.70 4.98 -9.22
CA GLY A 37 -18.96 5.97 -8.17
C GLY A 37 -20.09 5.60 -7.20
N SER A 38 -21.10 4.86 -7.64
CA SER A 38 -22.15 4.32 -6.77
C SER A 38 -21.63 3.18 -5.90
N TYR A 39 -20.77 2.29 -6.43
CA TYR A 39 -20.13 1.26 -5.61
C TYR A 39 -19.24 1.85 -4.53
N PHE A 40 -18.41 2.85 -4.88
CA PHE A 40 -17.59 3.57 -3.89
C PHE A 40 -18.45 4.30 -2.85
N ARG A 41 -19.56 4.95 -3.25
CA ARG A 41 -20.50 5.57 -2.31
C ARG A 41 -21.16 4.54 -1.39
N THR A 42 -21.60 3.40 -1.90
CA THR A 42 -22.20 2.34 -1.09
C THR A 42 -21.21 1.75 -0.11
N TRP A 43 -19.96 1.52 -0.54
CA TRP A 43 -18.88 1.02 0.32
C TRP A 43 -18.47 2.04 1.39
N THR A 44 -18.33 3.32 1.03
CA THR A 44 -18.06 4.40 2.00
C THR A 44 -19.24 4.61 2.95
N MET A 45 -20.49 4.53 2.46
CA MET A 45 -21.68 4.58 3.31
C MET A 45 -21.76 3.38 4.23
N SER A 46 -21.43 2.16 3.80
CA SER A 46 -21.45 0.99 4.68
C SER A 46 -20.39 1.11 5.77
N LEU A 47 -19.18 1.59 5.46
CA LEU A 47 -18.16 1.85 6.46
C LEU A 47 -18.57 2.97 7.44
N PHE A 48 -19.17 4.03 6.92
CA PHE A 48 -19.70 5.12 7.74
C PHE A 48 -20.84 4.67 8.65
N ILE A 49 -21.78 3.88 8.13
CA ILE A 49 -22.90 3.31 8.89
C ILE A 49 -22.36 2.37 9.98
N THR A 50 -21.40 1.49 9.67
CA THR A 50 -20.74 0.65 10.69
C THR A 50 -20.05 1.50 11.76
N ALA A 51 -19.41 2.62 11.38
CA ALA A 51 -18.77 3.52 12.33
C ALA A 51 -19.75 4.36 13.18
N MET A 52 -20.98 4.57 12.69
CA MET A 52 -22.02 5.39 13.34
C MET A 52 -23.04 4.57 14.14
N LEU A 53 -23.22 3.28 13.84
CA LEU A 53 -24.20 2.39 14.47
C LEU A 53 -23.74 1.80 15.83
N ASP A 54 -22.53 2.12 16.31
CA ASP A 54 -22.08 1.65 17.62
C ASP A 54 -22.55 2.54 18.78
N ASN A 55 -22.97 1.88 19.86
CA ASN A 55 -23.95 2.24 20.91
C ASN A 55 -23.77 3.56 21.71
N ASP A 56 -22.84 4.45 21.37
CA ASP A 56 -22.58 5.68 22.16
C ASP A 56 -23.02 6.98 21.48
N SER A 57 -23.69 6.92 20.33
CA SER A 57 -24.29 8.11 19.67
C SER A 57 -25.64 8.52 20.30
N ARG A 58 -25.67 8.73 21.62
CA ARG A 58 -26.86 9.18 22.39
C ARG A 58 -27.38 10.60 22.07
N SER A 59 -26.96 11.23 20.97
CA SER A 59 -27.40 12.59 20.60
C SER A 59 -27.87 12.77 19.15
N GLY A 60 -28.09 11.70 18.38
CA GLY A 60 -28.74 11.76 17.07
C GLY A 60 -30.11 11.08 17.12
N SER A 61 -31.18 11.87 17.00
CA SER A 61 -32.60 11.49 17.09
C SER A 61 -33.04 10.21 16.34
N ASP A 62 -33.84 9.41 17.04
CA ASP A 62 -34.86 8.46 16.58
C ASP A 62 -34.50 7.46 15.45
N TYR A 63 -33.80 6.39 15.83
CA TYR A 63 -33.76 5.15 15.05
C TYR A 63 -33.95 3.90 15.93
N GLU A 64 -34.86 3.93 16.91
CA GLU A 64 -35.15 2.78 17.79
C GLU A 64 -35.91 1.62 17.11
N SER A 65 -36.17 1.64 15.80
CA SER A 65 -37.02 0.63 15.14
C SER A 65 -36.30 -0.45 14.33
N SER A 66 -34.96 -0.51 14.28
CA SER A 66 -34.25 -1.49 13.43
C SER A 66 -33.34 -2.46 14.20
N ARG A 67 -33.94 -3.34 15.00
CA ARG A 67 -33.29 -4.59 15.46
C ARG A 67 -33.00 -5.58 14.31
N SER A 68 -33.43 -5.30 13.08
CA SER A 68 -33.26 -6.16 11.89
C SER A 68 -32.00 -5.88 11.06
N ALA A 69 -31.24 -4.81 11.32
CA ALA A 69 -30.07 -4.45 10.49
C ALA A 69 -28.81 -5.30 10.77
N ARG A 70 -28.81 -6.15 11.81
CA ARG A 70 -27.74 -7.16 12.02
C ARG A 70 -27.88 -8.39 11.11
N GLN A 71 -28.95 -8.50 10.32
CA GLN A 71 -29.10 -9.55 9.31
C GLN A 71 -28.82 -8.97 7.92
N SER A 72 -27.54 -8.97 7.56
CA SER A 72 -27.06 -8.68 6.20
C SER A 72 -27.65 -9.67 5.19
N THR A 73 -28.06 -9.12 4.04
CA THR A 73 -28.63 -9.77 2.85
C THR A 73 -27.64 -10.61 2.02
N ILE A 74 -26.59 -11.20 2.63
CA ILE A 74 -25.74 -12.20 1.95
C ILE A 74 -26.06 -13.57 2.54
N ALA A 75 -27.15 -14.15 2.04
CA ALA A 75 -27.70 -15.44 2.48
C ALA A 75 -26.96 -16.65 1.88
N SER A 76 -25.62 -16.70 1.97
CA SER A 76 -24.86 -17.88 1.50
C SER A 76 -23.81 -18.44 2.47
N ASP A 77 -23.61 -17.85 3.65
CA ASP A 77 -22.72 -18.45 4.66
C ASP A 77 -23.46 -18.66 5.98
N CYS A 78 -24.05 -19.84 6.14
CA CYS A 78 -24.68 -20.30 7.39
C CYS A 78 -23.65 -20.77 8.42
N SER A 79 -22.48 -20.12 8.50
CA SER A 79 -21.52 -20.39 9.56
C SER A 79 -22.01 -19.73 10.84
N LEU A 80 -22.31 -20.53 11.86
CA LEU A 80 -22.54 -20.06 13.24
C LEU A 80 -21.25 -19.57 13.92
N ALA A 81 -20.12 -19.54 13.21
CA ALA A 81 -18.95 -18.85 13.71
C ALA A 81 -19.36 -17.37 13.89
N PRO A 82 -19.21 -16.80 15.10
CA PRO A 82 -19.17 -15.34 15.20
C PRO A 82 -18.16 -14.90 14.14
N CYS A 83 -18.55 -14.00 13.24
CA CYS A 83 -17.55 -13.32 12.43
C CYS A 83 -16.53 -12.82 13.45
N ALA A 84 -15.35 -13.44 13.48
CA ALA A 84 -14.26 -12.94 14.29
C ALA A 84 -14.15 -11.49 13.84
N SER A 85 -14.57 -10.58 14.71
CA SER A 85 -14.33 -9.17 14.51
C SER A 85 -12.83 -9.12 14.51
N PHE A 86 -12.23 -9.13 13.31
CA PHE A 86 -10.84 -8.81 13.13
C PHE A 86 -10.73 -7.37 13.63
N CYS A 87 -10.46 -7.25 14.93
CA CYS A 87 -10.03 -6.01 15.51
C CYS A 87 -8.67 -5.76 14.87
N ASP A 88 -8.61 -5.00 13.79
CA ASP A 88 -7.34 -4.53 13.19
C ASP A 88 -6.56 -3.59 14.14
N ALA A 89 -6.89 -3.60 15.43
CA ALA A 89 -6.22 -2.94 16.52
C ALA A 89 -5.00 -3.77 16.91
N GLU A 90 -3.86 -3.52 16.27
CA GLU A 90 -2.60 -4.19 16.61
C GLU A 90 -2.40 -4.29 18.13
N ALA A 91 -2.71 -3.23 18.89
CA ALA A 91 -2.57 -3.22 20.35
C ALA A 91 -3.53 -4.17 21.11
N SER A 92 -4.81 -4.27 20.73
CA SER A 92 -5.76 -5.19 21.38
C SER A 92 -5.44 -6.64 21.02
N ASP A 93 -5.05 -6.85 19.76
CA ASP A 93 -4.60 -8.15 19.27
C ASP A 93 -3.30 -8.58 19.95
N HIS A 94 -2.36 -7.66 20.20
CA HIS A 94 -1.16 -7.95 20.99
C HIS A 94 -1.50 -8.36 22.42
N LEU A 95 -2.42 -7.67 23.09
CA LEU A 95 -2.84 -8.05 24.45
C LEU A 95 -3.50 -9.44 24.47
N LEU A 96 -4.36 -9.73 23.49
CA LEU A 96 -4.99 -11.03 23.34
C LEU A 96 -3.96 -12.13 23.02
N GLN A 97 -3.01 -11.84 22.14
CA GLN A 97 -1.94 -12.76 21.77
C GLN A 97 -0.99 -13.02 22.94
N ASP A 98 -0.68 -12.01 23.74
CA ASP A 98 0.14 -12.14 24.95
C ASP A 98 -0.56 -13.03 25.99
N ALA A 99 -1.88 -12.85 26.18
CA ALA A 99 -2.67 -13.71 27.07
C ALA A 99 -2.71 -15.17 26.58
N VAL A 100 -2.86 -15.38 25.26
CA VAL A 100 -2.79 -16.70 24.63
C VAL A 100 -1.41 -17.33 24.84
N GLN A 101 -0.33 -16.60 24.57
CA GLN A 101 1.05 -17.06 24.72
C GLN A 101 1.37 -17.37 26.19
N GLN A 102 0.83 -16.61 27.13
CA GLN A 102 0.99 -16.85 28.56
C GLN A 102 0.27 -18.14 29.00
N ALA A 103 -0.93 -18.40 28.48
CA ALA A 103 -1.68 -19.61 28.79
C ALA A 103 -1.09 -20.87 28.14
N LEU A 104 -0.60 -20.73 26.90
CA LEU A 104 -0.12 -21.81 26.06
C LEU A 104 1.23 -21.46 25.44
N PRO A 105 2.31 -21.42 26.25
CA PRO A 105 3.63 -21.05 25.75
C PRO A 105 4.13 -22.09 24.74
N ASP A 106 4.73 -21.60 23.65
CA ASP A 106 5.35 -22.38 22.57
C ASP A 106 4.37 -23.22 21.72
N ILE A 107 3.06 -22.96 21.81
CA ILE A 107 2.04 -23.72 21.07
C ILE A 107 1.50 -22.86 19.94
N ASP A 108 1.68 -23.32 18.70
CA ASP A 108 0.96 -22.76 17.56
C ASP A 108 -0.49 -23.27 17.57
N LEU A 109 -1.43 -22.42 17.99
CA LEU A 109 -2.86 -22.76 17.99
C LEU A 109 -3.44 -22.96 16.59
N ARG A 110 -2.76 -22.49 15.54
CA ARG A 110 -3.21 -22.65 14.15
C ARG A 110 -2.81 -23.99 13.57
N ALA A 111 -1.76 -24.62 14.12
CA ALA A 111 -1.37 -25.97 13.77
C ALA A 111 -2.45 -26.98 14.19
N ARG A 112 -2.62 -28.04 13.40
CA ARG A 112 -3.62 -29.06 13.73
C ARG A 112 -3.07 -29.97 14.82
N PRO A 113 -3.77 -30.21 15.92
CA PRO A 113 -3.30 -31.11 16.97
C PRO A 113 -2.94 -32.52 16.45
N SER A 114 -3.62 -32.97 15.41
CA SER A 114 -3.37 -34.25 14.75
C SER A 114 -2.04 -34.29 13.98
N GLU A 115 -1.45 -33.15 13.61
CA GLU A 115 -0.10 -33.07 13.05
C GLU A 115 0.98 -33.40 14.10
N SER A 116 0.67 -33.25 15.39
CA SER A 116 1.58 -33.63 16.48
C SER A 116 1.42 -35.09 16.91
N LEU A 117 0.54 -35.87 16.28
CA LEU A 117 0.46 -37.31 16.51
C LEU A 117 1.69 -37.99 15.91
N SER A 118 2.38 -38.82 16.71
CA SER A 118 3.42 -39.67 16.16
C SER A 118 2.79 -40.78 15.32
N CYS A 119 3.43 -41.17 14.22
CA CYS A 119 2.96 -42.24 13.33
C CYS A 119 2.83 -43.61 14.02
N ILE A 120 3.35 -43.76 15.24
CA ILE A 120 3.39 -45.01 16.00
C ILE A 120 2.41 -44.98 17.19
N SER A 121 1.90 -43.80 17.58
CA SER A 121 1.09 -43.66 18.79
C SER A 121 -0.30 -43.08 18.52
N ASP A 122 -1.33 -43.82 18.91
CA ASP A 122 -2.72 -43.32 19.01
C ASP A 122 -2.95 -42.45 20.26
N ILE A 123 -1.90 -41.83 20.77
CA ILE A 123 -1.93 -41.00 21.98
C ILE A 123 -1.51 -39.60 21.57
N TRP A 124 -2.46 -38.67 21.60
CA TRP A 124 -2.14 -37.25 21.57
C TRP A 124 -1.80 -36.79 22.99
N GLN A 125 -0.73 -36.04 23.17
CA GLN A 125 -0.37 -35.44 24.45
C GLN A 125 -0.54 -33.93 24.34
N CYS A 126 -1.14 -33.32 25.36
CA CYS A 126 -1.25 -31.87 25.42
C CYS A 126 0.17 -31.27 25.39
N PRO A 127 0.48 -30.37 24.44
CA PRO A 127 1.81 -29.79 24.32
C PRO A 127 2.16 -28.86 25.50
N HIS A 128 1.19 -28.46 26.31
CA HIS A 128 1.44 -27.68 27.51
C HIS A 128 2.08 -28.56 28.60
N LYS A 129 3.38 -28.33 28.85
CA LYS A 129 4.25 -29.13 29.73
C LYS A 129 3.68 -29.42 31.13
N LEU A 130 2.86 -28.53 31.68
CA LEU A 130 2.28 -28.68 33.02
C LEU A 130 0.95 -29.45 33.04
N CYS A 131 0.32 -29.64 31.88
CA CYS A 131 -1.01 -30.23 31.82
C CYS A 131 -0.97 -31.76 32.00
N GLY A 132 -0.06 -32.44 31.32
CA GLY A 132 0.09 -33.91 31.39
C GLY A 132 -1.11 -34.71 30.85
N VAL A 133 -2.16 -34.05 30.34
CA VAL A 133 -3.31 -34.72 29.75
C VAL A 133 -2.89 -35.44 28.47
N SER A 134 -3.23 -36.72 28.40
CA SER A 134 -3.07 -37.55 27.23
C SER A 134 -4.43 -38.06 26.76
N LEU A 135 -4.60 -38.13 25.45
CA LEU A 135 -5.83 -38.43 24.76
C LEU A 135 -5.56 -39.72 23.97
N ASN A 136 -5.97 -40.85 24.56
CA ASN A 136 -5.82 -42.16 23.96
C ASN A 136 -7.01 -42.43 23.03
N LEU A 137 -6.77 -42.39 21.72
CA LEU A 137 -7.79 -42.51 20.68
C LEU A 137 -8.41 -43.91 20.61
N LEU A 138 -7.72 -44.92 21.16
CA LEU A 138 -8.19 -46.30 21.30
C LEU A 138 -9.00 -46.53 22.59
N ASN A 139 -8.94 -45.60 23.55
CA ASN A 139 -9.63 -45.69 24.83
C ASN A 139 -10.10 -44.32 25.32
N LEU A 140 -11.14 -43.80 24.67
CA LEU A 140 -11.73 -42.52 25.07
C LEU A 140 -12.37 -42.61 26.45
N ASN A 141 -12.12 -41.62 27.29
CA ASN A 141 -12.78 -41.49 28.59
C ASN A 141 -14.26 -41.04 28.44
N PHE A 142 -15.01 -40.97 29.54
CA PHE A 142 -16.44 -40.62 29.50
C PHE A 142 -16.70 -39.21 28.94
N GLU A 143 -15.88 -38.22 29.28
CA GLU A 143 -16.01 -36.83 28.83
C GLU A 143 -15.72 -36.69 27.33
N GLN A 144 -14.64 -37.32 26.86
CA GLN A 144 -14.26 -37.37 25.44
C GLN A 144 -15.36 -38.03 24.61
N ARG A 145 -15.97 -39.11 25.09
CA ARG A 145 -17.16 -39.72 24.45
C ARG A 145 -18.33 -38.73 24.37
N GLY A 146 -18.53 -37.93 25.42
CA GLY A 146 -19.54 -36.87 25.45
C GLY A 146 -19.31 -35.80 24.36
N LEU A 147 -18.07 -35.36 24.18
CA LEU A 147 -17.69 -34.40 23.13
C LEU A 147 -17.90 -34.98 21.72
N VAL A 148 -17.45 -36.22 21.48
CA VAL A 148 -17.66 -36.88 20.18
C VAL A 148 -19.15 -37.01 19.86
N ARG A 149 -19.99 -37.32 20.86
CA ARG A 149 -21.45 -37.36 20.69
C ARG A 149 -22.04 -35.99 20.38
N LYS A 150 -21.56 -34.94 21.06
CA LYS A 150 -21.98 -33.56 20.84
C LYS A 150 -21.71 -33.12 19.40
N PHE A 151 -20.54 -33.44 18.86
CA PHE A 151 -20.17 -33.07 17.48
C PHE A 151 -20.82 -33.96 16.41
N SER A 152 -20.97 -35.25 16.65
CA SER A 152 -21.50 -36.18 15.63
C SER A 152 -23.00 -36.04 15.36
N GLY A 153 -23.77 -35.41 16.25
CA GLY A 153 -25.22 -35.23 16.15
C GLY A 153 -26.03 -36.53 16.29
N SER A 154 -25.55 -37.63 15.73
CA SER A 154 -26.03 -39.00 15.94
C SER A 154 -25.06 -39.71 16.89
N GLY A 155 -25.52 -39.98 18.12
CA GLY A 155 -24.68 -40.28 19.30
C GLY A 155 -23.73 -41.49 19.25
N THR A 156 -23.55 -42.14 18.11
CA THR A 156 -22.59 -43.25 17.92
C THR A 156 -21.88 -43.25 16.55
N ALA A 157 -22.12 -42.27 15.65
CA ALA A 157 -21.56 -42.35 14.30
C ALA A 157 -20.02 -42.40 14.25
N MET A 158 -19.35 -41.76 15.21
CA MET A 158 -17.88 -41.75 15.31
C MET A 158 -17.31 -42.57 16.48
N LEU A 159 -18.15 -43.29 17.22
CA LEU A 159 -17.72 -44.12 18.34
C LEU A 159 -17.87 -45.61 17.98
N VAL A 160 -16.82 -46.39 18.19
CA VAL A 160 -16.84 -47.86 18.03
C VAL A 160 -16.38 -48.51 19.33
N LYS A 161 -16.95 -49.67 19.65
CA LYS A 161 -16.50 -50.47 20.79
C LYS A 161 -15.59 -51.58 20.27
N ASN A 162 -14.34 -51.59 20.70
CA ASN A 162 -13.36 -52.63 20.34
C ASN A 162 -13.70 -53.97 21.00
N ALA A 163 -13.02 -55.05 20.60
CA ALA A 163 -13.20 -56.39 21.16
C ALA A 163 -13.00 -56.43 22.69
N ASP A 164 -12.07 -55.60 23.20
CA ASP A 164 -11.79 -55.46 24.65
C ASP A 164 -12.85 -54.65 25.40
N GLY A 165 -13.89 -54.19 24.69
CA GLY A 165 -14.97 -53.39 25.24
C GLY A 165 -14.63 -51.90 25.45
N LEU A 166 -13.42 -51.48 25.10
CA LEU A 166 -12.99 -50.08 25.09
C LEU A 166 -13.68 -49.32 23.95
N VAL A 167 -13.97 -48.03 24.18
CA VAL A 167 -14.62 -47.17 23.17
C VAL A 167 -13.56 -46.30 22.50
N CYS A 168 -13.45 -46.40 21.18
CA CYS A 168 -12.48 -45.70 20.34
C CYS A 168 -13.17 -44.82 19.30
N LEU A 169 -12.39 -43.96 18.63
CA LEU A 169 -12.85 -43.25 17.44
C LEU A 169 -12.90 -44.20 16.22
N ARG A 170 -13.95 -44.08 15.41
CA ARG A 170 -14.05 -44.82 14.14
C ARG A 170 -13.00 -44.35 13.14
N ASN A 171 -12.19 -45.27 12.61
CA ASN A 171 -11.11 -44.97 11.65
C ASN A 171 -11.46 -45.28 10.18
N ALA A 172 -12.73 -45.57 9.86
CA ALA A 172 -13.16 -45.92 8.50
C ALA A 172 -12.96 -44.79 7.48
N ASP A 173 -13.03 -43.54 7.92
CA ASP A 173 -12.67 -42.35 7.14
C ASP A 173 -11.50 -41.65 7.86
N PRO A 174 -10.26 -41.75 7.33
CA PRO A 174 -9.07 -41.17 7.96
C PRO A 174 -9.16 -39.66 8.15
N TRP A 175 -9.77 -38.93 7.20
CA TRP A 175 -9.88 -37.47 7.29
C TRP A 175 -10.85 -37.07 8.38
N LYS A 176 -12.01 -37.73 8.43
CA LYS A 176 -12.99 -37.50 9.50
C LYS A 176 -12.41 -37.89 10.86
N TYR A 177 -11.67 -39.00 10.94
CA TYR A 177 -10.95 -39.40 12.15
C TYR A 177 -10.03 -38.27 12.65
N MET A 178 -9.14 -37.75 11.79
CA MET A 178 -8.22 -36.66 12.14
C MET A 178 -8.96 -35.39 12.60
N ARG A 179 -10.08 -35.03 11.93
CA ARG A 179 -10.91 -33.89 12.37
C ARG A 179 -11.49 -34.06 13.76
N TYR A 180 -11.90 -35.27 14.12
CA TYR A 180 -12.39 -35.56 15.47
C TYR A 180 -11.26 -35.56 16.51
N VAL A 181 -10.06 -36.01 16.15
CA VAL A 181 -8.87 -35.84 17.01
C VAL A 181 -8.64 -34.36 17.28
N ASP A 182 -8.58 -33.55 16.22
CA ASP A 182 -8.36 -32.11 16.31
C ASP A 182 -9.42 -31.43 17.17
N ALA A 183 -10.70 -31.75 16.97
CA ALA A 183 -11.80 -31.17 17.74
C ALA A 183 -11.72 -31.50 19.25
N ILE A 184 -11.35 -32.72 19.64
CA ILE A 184 -11.22 -33.07 21.06
C ILE A 184 -9.98 -32.40 21.67
N ALA A 185 -8.87 -32.36 20.93
CA ALA A 185 -7.65 -31.70 21.37
C ALA A 185 -7.82 -30.18 21.49
N TRP A 186 -8.49 -29.54 20.53
CA TRP A 186 -8.82 -28.12 20.57
C TRP A 186 -9.82 -27.77 21.66
N ASP A 187 -10.81 -28.63 21.95
CA ASP A 187 -11.70 -28.44 23.11
C ASP A 187 -10.88 -28.41 24.42
N HIS A 188 -9.91 -29.31 24.54
CA HIS A 188 -8.98 -29.31 25.67
C HIS A 188 -8.08 -28.07 25.72
N LEU A 189 -7.53 -27.61 24.59
CA LEU A 189 -6.77 -26.35 24.53
C LEU A 189 -7.64 -25.13 24.87
N GLY A 190 -8.90 -25.14 24.45
CA GLY A 190 -9.89 -24.13 24.80
C GLY A 190 -10.11 -24.00 26.31
N TRP A 191 -9.96 -25.09 27.07
CA TRP A 191 -10.02 -25.04 28.53
C TRP A 191 -8.84 -24.27 29.16
N HIS A 192 -7.63 -24.40 28.60
CA HIS A 192 -6.47 -23.60 29.06
C HIS A 192 -6.69 -22.12 28.76
N LEU A 193 -7.18 -21.80 27.56
CA LEU A 193 -7.51 -20.43 27.14
C LEU A 193 -8.63 -19.81 27.98
N HIS A 194 -9.63 -20.59 28.36
CA HIS A 194 -10.72 -20.13 29.21
C HIS A 194 -10.22 -19.62 30.58
N ARG A 195 -9.11 -20.17 31.11
CA ARG A 195 -8.51 -19.71 32.38
C ARG A 195 -7.92 -18.31 32.30
N VAL A 196 -7.59 -17.84 31.09
CA VAL A 196 -7.09 -16.48 30.83
C VAL A 196 -8.15 -15.62 30.14
N HIS A 197 -9.43 -15.90 30.38
CA HIS A 197 -10.55 -15.12 29.86
C HIS A 197 -10.67 -15.14 28.33
N VAL A 198 -10.07 -16.12 27.64
CA VAL A 198 -10.12 -16.25 26.18
C VAL A 198 -11.09 -17.37 25.78
N LYS A 199 -12.01 -17.04 24.89
CA LYS A 199 -12.90 -17.99 24.23
C LYS A 199 -12.25 -18.49 22.94
N PHE A 200 -12.19 -19.81 22.81
CA PHE A 200 -11.61 -20.47 21.65
C PHE A 200 -12.69 -21.07 20.76
N TRP A 201 -12.57 -20.85 19.46
CA TRP A 201 -13.40 -21.43 18.42
C TRP A 201 -12.56 -22.24 17.46
N PHE A 202 -13.09 -23.37 17.04
CA PHE A 202 -12.45 -24.24 16.07
C PHE A 202 -13.48 -24.82 15.09
N PRO A 203 -13.05 -25.20 13.88
CA PRO A 203 -13.93 -25.79 12.88
C PRO A 203 -14.63 -27.05 13.39
N HIS A 204 -15.93 -27.17 13.08
CA HIS A 204 -16.72 -28.36 13.44
C HIS A 204 -16.20 -29.60 12.66
N PRO A 205 -16.00 -30.76 13.30
CA PRO A 205 -15.31 -31.90 12.67
C PRO A 205 -16.10 -32.61 11.56
N GLU A 206 -17.42 -32.37 11.47
CA GLU A 206 -18.23 -32.83 10.32
C GLU A 206 -17.98 -32.02 9.05
N ASN A 207 -17.49 -30.79 9.17
CA ASN A 207 -17.24 -29.91 8.04
C ASN A 207 -15.78 -30.04 7.58
N SER A 208 -15.53 -29.84 6.29
CA SER A 208 -14.18 -29.63 5.78
C SER A 208 -13.53 -28.42 6.46
N TYR A 209 -12.21 -28.45 6.68
CA TYR A 209 -11.45 -27.30 7.16
C TYR A 209 -11.54 -26.13 6.16
N ARG A 210 -12.49 -25.22 6.38
CA ARG A 210 -12.62 -23.98 5.59
C ARG A 210 -11.86 -22.81 6.20
N GLY A 211 -11.37 -22.92 7.43
CA GLY A 211 -10.65 -21.86 8.13
C GLY A 211 -9.84 -22.37 9.31
N SER A 212 -8.91 -21.53 9.76
CA SER A 212 -8.12 -21.74 10.97
C SER A 212 -8.98 -21.52 12.23
N PRO A 213 -8.62 -22.12 13.38
CA PRO A 213 -9.25 -21.78 14.64
C PRO A 213 -9.06 -20.29 14.98
N GLY A 214 -9.99 -19.74 15.75
CA GLY A 214 -10.02 -18.34 16.14
C GLY A 214 -10.24 -18.19 17.64
N TRP A 215 -9.87 -17.04 18.19
CA TRP A 215 -10.04 -16.74 19.60
C TRP A 215 -10.36 -15.27 19.81
N TRP A 216 -11.08 -14.99 20.89
CA TRP A 216 -11.45 -13.64 21.31
C TRP A 216 -11.72 -13.64 22.82
N TRP A 217 -11.90 -12.47 23.42
CA TRP A 217 -12.20 -12.40 24.84
C TRP A 217 -13.59 -12.97 25.20
N ASP A 218 -13.68 -13.70 26.30
CA ASP A 218 -14.96 -14.13 26.86
C ASP A 218 -15.56 -13.00 27.71
N ASP A 219 -16.54 -12.26 27.18
CA ASP A 219 -17.22 -11.15 27.86
C ASP A 219 -17.69 -11.48 29.29
N ALA A 220 -18.16 -12.71 29.52
CA ALA A 220 -18.66 -13.10 30.82
C ALA A 220 -17.54 -13.26 31.84
N LEU A 221 -16.35 -13.68 31.39
CA LEU A 221 -15.16 -13.77 32.22
C LEU A 221 -14.44 -12.43 32.32
N LEU A 222 -14.39 -11.63 31.25
CA LEU A 222 -13.85 -10.27 31.28
C LEU A 222 -14.56 -9.42 32.34
N ARG A 223 -15.90 -9.42 32.36
CA ARG A 223 -16.69 -8.68 33.37
C ARG A 223 -16.38 -9.06 34.81
N ARG A 224 -15.86 -10.29 35.04
CA ARG A 224 -15.43 -10.72 36.38
C ARG A 224 -14.06 -10.16 36.72
N ASP A 225 -13.19 -9.98 35.73
CA ASP A 225 -11.92 -9.27 35.86
C ASP A 225 -12.07 -7.81 35.40
N GLY A 226 -12.68 -6.98 36.26
CA GLY A 226 -12.94 -5.58 35.96
C GLY A 226 -11.67 -4.73 35.72
N ASN A 227 -10.47 -5.25 35.95
CA ASN A 227 -9.23 -4.57 35.55
C ASN A 227 -8.94 -4.85 34.08
N LEU A 228 -8.94 -6.12 33.68
CA LEU A 228 -8.72 -6.52 32.29
C LEU A 228 -9.83 -5.98 31.37
N GLU A 229 -11.09 -6.00 31.81
CA GLU A 229 -12.21 -5.41 31.05
C GLU A 229 -11.97 -3.92 30.75
N ARG A 230 -11.50 -3.14 31.73
CA ARG A 230 -11.22 -1.72 31.55
C ARG A 230 -10.05 -1.48 30.60
N GLU A 231 -9.04 -2.34 30.64
CA GLU A 231 -7.89 -2.26 29.74
C GLU A 231 -8.28 -2.59 28.29
N VAL A 232 -8.99 -3.71 28.07
CA VAL A 232 -9.51 -4.09 26.75
C VAL A 232 -10.45 -3.02 26.20
N THR A 233 -11.41 -2.56 27.00
CA THR A 233 -12.35 -1.49 26.59
C THR A 233 -11.61 -0.21 26.20
N LYS A 234 -10.56 0.16 26.94
CA LYS A 234 -9.75 1.33 26.63
C LYS A 234 -9.02 1.16 25.30
N LEU A 235 -8.41 0.01 25.04
CA LEU A 235 -7.73 -0.28 23.77
C LEU A 235 -8.70 -0.30 22.59
N GLU A 236 -9.90 -0.87 22.78
CA GLU A 236 -10.95 -0.85 21.77
C GLU A 236 -11.41 0.57 21.45
N MET A 237 -11.65 1.40 22.48
CA MET A 237 -12.00 2.82 22.29
C MET A 237 -10.89 3.60 21.58
N GLU A 238 -9.62 3.38 21.95
CA GLU A 238 -8.47 4.00 21.30
C GLU A 238 -8.36 3.57 19.82
N HIS A 239 -8.59 2.29 19.53
CA HIS A 239 -8.60 1.79 18.16
C HIS A 239 -9.78 2.34 17.35
N GLN A 240 -11.00 2.34 17.88
CA GLN A 240 -12.16 2.92 17.22
C GLN A 240 -11.93 4.40 16.90
N GLN A 241 -11.32 5.14 17.83
CA GLN A 241 -10.94 6.53 17.59
C GLN A 241 -9.86 6.66 16.52
N SER A 242 -8.85 5.80 16.52
CA SER A 242 -7.82 5.73 15.48
C SER A 242 -8.42 5.46 14.09
N MET A 243 -9.33 4.48 13.99
CA MET A 243 -10.03 4.14 12.76
C MET A 243 -10.90 5.30 12.25
N ARG A 244 -11.61 6.00 13.14
CA ARG A 244 -12.35 7.23 12.79
C ARG A 244 -11.41 8.30 12.23
N ASN A 245 -10.28 8.55 12.90
CA ASN A 245 -9.30 9.54 12.44
C ASN A 245 -8.72 9.16 11.07
N TRP A 246 -8.37 7.88 10.88
CA TRP A 246 -7.89 7.37 9.62
C TRP A 246 -8.91 7.56 8.48
N MET A 247 -10.20 7.31 8.74
CA MET A 247 -11.26 7.55 7.76
C MET A 247 -11.39 9.03 7.38
N ILE A 248 -11.28 9.93 8.37
CA ILE A 248 -11.27 11.39 8.13
C ILE A 248 -10.09 11.76 7.24
N ASP A 249 -8.88 11.33 7.59
CA ASP A 249 -7.65 11.63 6.84
C ASP A 249 -7.70 11.09 5.41
N LYS A 250 -8.23 9.87 5.23
CA LYS A 250 -8.43 9.29 3.89
C LYS A 250 -9.44 10.08 3.07
N THR A 251 -10.52 10.55 3.69
CA THR A 251 -11.56 11.35 3.04
C THR A 251 -11.03 12.72 2.61
N LEU A 252 -10.32 13.42 3.50
CA LEU A 252 -9.66 14.69 3.20
C LEU A 252 -8.61 14.53 2.10
N SER A 253 -7.76 13.50 2.19
CA SER A 253 -6.75 13.20 1.17
C SER A 253 -7.38 12.89 -0.19
N ALA A 254 -8.52 12.18 -0.21
CA ALA A 254 -9.26 11.89 -1.43
C ALA A 254 -9.87 13.17 -2.03
N ALA A 255 -10.46 14.04 -1.22
CA ALA A 255 -11.01 15.32 -1.65
C ALA A 255 -9.91 16.20 -2.26
N ALA A 256 -8.78 16.37 -1.57
CA ALA A 256 -7.64 17.15 -2.04
C ALA A 256 -7.07 16.62 -3.38
N ARG A 257 -6.97 15.30 -3.55
CA ARG A 257 -6.57 14.68 -4.82
C ARG A 257 -7.55 15.03 -5.95
N LYS A 258 -8.85 14.98 -5.69
CA LYS A 258 -9.88 15.28 -6.70
C LYS A 258 -9.91 16.76 -7.08
N ILE A 259 -9.76 17.67 -6.10
CA ILE A 259 -9.58 19.11 -6.37
C ILE A 259 -8.36 19.35 -7.27
N ARG A 260 -7.22 18.71 -6.99
CA ARG A 260 -6.02 18.83 -7.83
C ARG A 260 -6.27 18.33 -9.26
N ARG A 261 -6.95 17.20 -9.44
CA ARG A 261 -7.30 16.66 -10.76
C ARG A 261 -8.24 17.59 -11.52
N ALA A 262 -9.30 18.09 -10.88
CA ALA A 262 -10.24 19.02 -11.49
C ALA A 262 -9.56 20.34 -11.91
N ARG A 263 -8.65 20.87 -11.08
CA ARG A 263 -7.83 22.03 -11.42
C ARG A 263 -6.91 21.78 -12.62
N ALA A 264 -6.29 20.61 -12.68
CA ALA A 264 -5.43 20.23 -13.81
C ALA A 264 -6.24 20.17 -15.11
N ARG A 265 -7.42 19.53 -15.08
CA ARG A 265 -8.35 19.48 -16.24
C ARG A 265 -8.81 20.86 -16.67
N LEU A 266 -9.21 21.72 -15.73
CA LEU A 266 -9.60 23.09 -16.03
C LEU A 266 -8.44 23.90 -16.65
N THR A 267 -7.22 23.70 -16.15
CA THR A 267 -6.02 24.36 -16.71
C THR A 267 -5.71 23.86 -18.11
N HIS A 268 -5.83 22.55 -18.34
CA HIS A 268 -5.64 21.94 -19.66
C HIS A 268 -6.67 22.45 -20.66
N TRP A 269 -7.95 22.48 -20.28
CA TRP A 269 -9.02 23.03 -21.12
C TRP A 269 -8.75 24.50 -21.47
N ARG A 270 -8.35 25.33 -20.49
CA ARG A 270 -7.97 26.74 -20.75
C ARG A 270 -6.81 26.86 -21.73
N HIS A 271 -5.83 25.97 -21.63
CA HIS A 271 -4.71 25.95 -22.56
C HIS A 271 -5.17 25.58 -23.98
N GLN A 272 -5.96 24.52 -24.13
CA GLN A 272 -6.55 24.11 -25.41
C GLN A 272 -7.40 25.24 -26.02
N ALA A 273 -8.23 25.91 -25.22
CA ALA A 273 -9.03 27.04 -25.66
C ALA A 273 -8.17 28.20 -26.20
N LEU A 274 -7.07 28.52 -25.52
CA LEU A 274 -6.11 29.54 -25.98
C LEU A 274 -5.37 29.11 -27.26
N THR A 275 -4.98 27.85 -27.36
CA THR A 275 -4.34 27.29 -28.57
C THR A 275 -5.29 27.33 -29.74
N ALA A 276 -6.54 26.89 -29.59
CA ALA A 276 -7.56 26.97 -30.63
C ALA A 276 -7.80 28.42 -31.11
N ARG A 277 -7.84 29.40 -30.20
CA ARG A 277 -7.93 30.82 -30.56
C ARG A 277 -6.73 31.28 -31.40
N ARG A 278 -5.51 30.88 -31.01
CA ARG A 278 -4.29 31.19 -31.78
C ARG A 278 -4.31 30.55 -33.15
N ASP A 279 -4.73 29.29 -33.24
CA ASP A 279 -4.74 28.53 -34.48
C ASP A 279 -5.74 29.12 -35.49
N ILE A 280 -6.94 29.52 -35.04
CA ILE A 280 -7.90 30.22 -35.89
C ILE A 280 -7.32 31.54 -36.39
N ALA A 281 -6.75 32.36 -35.50
CA ALA A 281 -6.14 33.62 -35.90
C ALA A 281 -5.00 33.43 -36.90
N HIS A 282 -4.09 32.49 -36.64
CA HIS A 282 -2.98 32.17 -37.53
C HIS A 282 -3.46 31.68 -38.89
N ARG A 283 -4.45 30.79 -38.94
CA ARG A 283 -5.01 30.26 -40.19
C ARG A 283 -5.65 31.37 -41.02
N MET A 284 -6.52 32.17 -40.41
CA MET A 284 -7.24 33.24 -41.11
C MET A 284 -6.30 34.34 -41.61
N PHE A 285 -5.28 34.72 -40.83
CA PHE A 285 -4.26 35.65 -41.33
C PHE A 285 -3.41 35.03 -42.44
N GLY A 286 -3.11 33.72 -42.38
CA GLY A 286 -2.46 32.98 -43.47
C GLY A 286 -3.27 33.01 -44.77
N ASP A 287 -4.59 32.97 -44.65
CA ASP A 287 -5.55 33.09 -45.76
C ASP A 287 -5.81 34.56 -46.18
N GLN A 288 -4.99 35.51 -45.72
CA GLN A 288 -5.10 36.95 -46.00
C GLN A 288 -6.45 37.58 -45.60
N ARG A 289 -7.13 37.06 -44.58
CA ARG A 289 -8.36 37.67 -44.04
C ARG A 289 -8.06 38.96 -43.29
N ASP A 290 -9.01 39.90 -43.32
CA ASP A 290 -8.90 41.17 -42.60
C ASP A 290 -9.04 40.94 -41.08
N VAL A 291 -8.47 41.87 -40.30
CA VAL A 291 -8.53 41.89 -38.83
C VAL A 291 -9.97 41.84 -38.31
N ILE A 292 -10.93 42.44 -39.04
CA ILE A 292 -12.35 42.41 -38.67
C ILE A 292 -12.90 40.99 -38.71
N ASP A 293 -12.61 40.23 -39.78
CA ASP A 293 -13.06 38.85 -39.96
C ASP A 293 -12.47 37.93 -38.89
N VAL A 294 -11.16 38.08 -38.61
CA VAL A 294 -10.48 37.34 -37.53
C VAL A 294 -11.12 37.65 -36.18
N GLY A 295 -11.42 38.93 -35.92
CA GLY A 295 -12.10 39.36 -34.70
C GLY A 295 -13.48 38.71 -34.52
N LEU A 296 -14.28 38.66 -35.59
CA LEU A 296 -15.60 38.02 -35.57
C LEU A 296 -15.51 36.51 -35.35
N ALA A 297 -14.56 35.83 -36.01
CA ALA A 297 -14.34 34.40 -35.82
C ALA A 297 -13.88 34.07 -34.39
N LEU A 298 -12.98 34.86 -33.82
CA LEU A 298 -12.55 34.71 -32.43
C LEU A 298 -13.70 34.91 -31.44
N VAL A 299 -14.55 35.92 -31.65
CA VAL A 299 -15.73 36.15 -30.79
C VAL A 299 -16.69 34.97 -30.87
N THR A 300 -16.89 34.39 -32.06
CA THR A 300 -17.74 33.22 -32.26
C THR A 300 -17.17 32.01 -31.52
N LEU A 301 -15.87 31.71 -31.68
CA LEU A 301 -15.20 30.63 -30.95
C LEU A 301 -15.26 30.84 -29.42
N ILE A 302 -15.08 32.08 -28.94
CA ILE A 302 -15.17 32.38 -27.51
C ILE A 302 -16.58 32.08 -26.99
N ARG A 303 -17.63 32.43 -27.74
CA ARG A 303 -19.02 32.09 -27.36
C ARG A 303 -19.25 30.60 -27.31
N GLU A 304 -18.78 29.85 -28.31
CA GLU A 304 -18.86 28.38 -28.31
C GLU A 304 -18.13 27.78 -27.10
N GLN A 305 -16.96 28.32 -26.74
CA GLN A 305 -16.21 27.89 -25.55
C GLN A 305 -16.88 28.31 -24.23
N ASP A 306 -17.57 29.44 -24.18
CA ASP A 306 -18.33 29.89 -23.02
C ASP A 306 -19.61 29.04 -22.83
N GLU A 307 -20.16 28.50 -23.92
CA GLU A 307 -21.30 27.57 -23.92
C GLU A 307 -20.89 26.12 -23.59
N ASP A 308 -19.59 25.78 -23.61
CA ASP A 308 -19.09 24.47 -23.22
C ASP A 308 -19.40 24.18 -21.74
N PRO A 309 -20.11 23.08 -21.41
CA PRO A 309 -20.41 22.73 -20.02
C PRO A 309 -19.20 22.27 -19.22
N GLN A 310 -18.09 21.84 -19.85
CA GLN A 310 -16.95 21.22 -19.16
C GLN A 310 -16.30 22.12 -18.09
N PRO A 311 -15.99 23.41 -18.34
CA PRO A 311 -15.39 24.28 -17.34
C PRO A 311 -16.29 24.46 -16.11
N ARG A 312 -17.61 24.54 -16.33
CA ARG A 312 -18.60 24.62 -15.24
C ARG A 312 -18.61 23.33 -14.42
N CYS A 313 -18.65 22.17 -15.07
CA CYS A 313 -18.57 20.88 -14.39
C CYS A 313 -17.30 20.76 -13.51
N TYR A 314 -16.13 21.18 -14.00
CA TYR A 314 -14.90 21.14 -13.20
C TYR A 314 -14.92 22.15 -12.04
N ALA A 315 -15.51 23.33 -12.22
CA ALA A 315 -15.66 24.32 -11.17
C ALA A 315 -16.61 23.84 -10.06
N GLU A 316 -17.74 23.23 -10.45
CA GLU A 316 -18.70 22.60 -9.54
C GLU A 316 -18.06 21.42 -8.78
N GLU A 317 -17.25 20.60 -9.45
CA GLU A 317 -16.48 19.51 -8.81
C GLU A 317 -15.50 20.06 -7.74
N ILE A 318 -14.78 21.14 -8.04
CA ILE A 318 -13.88 21.80 -7.08
C ILE A 318 -14.68 22.36 -5.90
N ALA A 319 -15.80 23.03 -6.14
CA ALA A 319 -16.65 23.59 -5.09
C ALA A 319 -17.20 22.49 -4.18
N TYR A 320 -17.67 21.39 -4.76
CA TYR A 320 -18.16 20.22 -4.02
C TYR A 320 -17.09 19.64 -3.08
N TYR A 321 -15.89 19.33 -3.58
CA TYR A 321 -14.86 18.74 -2.72
C TYR A 321 -14.30 19.71 -1.68
N ARG A 322 -14.35 21.02 -1.92
CA ARG A 322 -14.05 22.02 -0.88
C ARG A 322 -15.11 22.06 0.21
N ALA A 323 -16.38 21.90 -0.14
CA ALA A 323 -17.45 21.79 0.84
C ALA A 323 -17.25 20.54 1.70
N VAL A 324 -16.84 19.41 1.09
CA VAL A 324 -16.45 18.19 1.82
C VAL A 324 -15.26 18.47 2.75
N GLU A 325 -14.17 19.08 2.28
CA GLU A 325 -13.04 19.44 3.15
C GLU A 325 -13.51 20.30 4.34
N ALA A 326 -14.31 21.34 4.08
CA ALA A 326 -14.83 22.23 5.13
C ALA A 326 -15.76 21.52 6.13
N GLU A 327 -16.62 20.61 5.67
CA GLU A 327 -17.51 19.82 6.52
C GLU A 327 -16.70 18.95 7.50
N TRP A 328 -15.70 18.22 6.99
CA TRP A 328 -14.88 17.33 7.80
C TRP A 328 -13.88 18.07 8.69
N GLU A 329 -13.38 19.25 8.28
CA GLU A 329 -12.58 20.14 9.14
C GLU A 329 -13.39 20.82 10.24
N ALA A 330 -14.70 21.05 10.02
CA ALA A 330 -15.60 21.67 10.99
C ALA A 330 -16.02 20.69 12.09
N GLN A 331 -15.93 19.38 11.87
CA GLN A 331 -16.26 18.40 12.90
C GLN A 331 -15.28 18.53 14.09
N PRO A 332 -15.79 18.73 15.32
CA PRO A 332 -14.96 19.02 16.49
C PRO A 332 -13.92 17.93 16.82
N TYR A 333 -14.17 16.69 16.36
CA TYR A 333 -13.25 15.56 16.51
C TYR A 333 -11.94 15.72 15.71
N ALA A 334 -11.95 16.43 14.57
CA ALA A 334 -10.74 16.68 13.77
C ALA A 334 -9.76 17.63 14.49
N ARG A 335 -10.27 18.59 15.26
CA ARG A 335 -9.41 19.54 16.01
C ARG A 335 -8.83 18.95 17.28
N LEU A 336 -9.59 18.11 17.99
CA LEU A 336 -9.12 17.48 19.22
C LEU A 336 -8.07 16.39 18.96
N THR A 337 -7.92 15.86 17.75
CA THR A 337 -6.95 14.79 17.46
C THR A 337 -5.65 15.30 16.85
N MET A 338 -5.67 16.38 16.05
CA MET A 338 -4.43 17.03 15.58
C MET A 338 -3.57 17.59 16.73
N GLN A 339 -4.17 17.92 17.88
CA GLN A 339 -3.43 18.42 19.04
C GLN A 339 -2.81 17.30 19.90
N TRP A 340 -3.26 16.05 19.75
CA TRP A 340 -2.81 14.90 20.55
C TRP A 340 -2.01 13.86 19.76
N SER A 341 -1.97 13.93 18.42
CA SER A 341 -1.18 13.01 17.57
C SER A 341 0.31 13.37 17.43
N MET A 342 0.83 14.34 18.19
CA MET A 342 2.28 14.50 18.38
C MET A 342 2.70 13.71 19.63
N PRO A 343 3.41 12.57 19.52
CA PRO A 343 3.92 11.88 20.70
C PRO A 343 5.02 12.72 21.33
N ALA A 344 4.67 13.47 22.38
CA ALA A 344 5.62 14.07 23.34
C ALA A 344 6.27 13.00 24.25
N ARG A 345 6.52 11.80 23.73
CA ARG A 345 7.19 10.70 24.44
C ARG A 345 8.66 10.62 24.02
N PHE A 346 9.44 11.67 24.29
CA PHE A 346 10.91 11.55 24.34
C PHE A 346 11.65 12.64 25.15
N SER A 347 10.95 13.52 25.89
CA SER A 347 11.61 14.63 26.60
C SER A 347 11.68 14.53 28.13
N LEU A 348 11.22 13.45 28.75
CA LEU A 348 11.23 13.32 30.22
C LEU A 348 11.82 11.98 30.66
N CYS A 349 13.12 11.79 30.44
CA CYS A 349 13.91 10.78 31.18
C CYS A 349 15.43 11.05 31.23
N LEU A 350 15.91 12.25 30.88
CA LEU A 350 17.35 12.54 30.79
C LEU A 350 17.85 13.75 31.58
N SER A 351 17.02 14.35 32.44
CA SER A 351 17.42 15.53 33.23
C SER A 351 17.59 15.29 34.73
N SER A 352 17.38 14.08 35.27
CA SER A 352 17.52 13.80 36.70
C SER A 352 18.80 13.08 37.14
N GLU A 353 19.64 12.57 36.24
CA GLU A 353 20.81 11.76 36.64
C GLU A 353 22.20 12.38 36.39
N ILE A 354 22.30 13.58 35.82
CA ILE A 354 23.60 14.25 35.58
C ILE A 354 23.93 15.32 36.64
N GLY A 355 23.01 15.62 37.57
CA GLY A 355 23.19 16.66 38.59
C GLY A 355 23.92 16.26 39.88
N ALA A 356 24.18 14.96 40.11
CA ALA A 356 24.62 14.47 41.42
C ALA A 356 26.07 13.94 41.49
N ALA A 357 26.84 13.93 40.39
CA ALA A 357 28.17 13.31 40.35
C ALA A 357 29.37 14.29 40.32
N LEU A 358 29.18 15.58 40.60
CA LEU A 358 30.26 16.58 40.66
C LEU A 358 30.14 17.45 41.91
N ARG A 359 30.29 16.86 43.11
CA ARG A 359 30.54 17.60 44.35
C ARG A 359 31.20 16.72 45.42
N GLY A 360 32.51 16.93 45.62
CA GLY A 360 33.29 16.45 46.78
C GLY A 360 33.62 14.95 46.74
N THR A 361 34.76 14.45 47.17
CA THR A 361 35.66 14.95 48.22
C THR A 361 37.05 14.35 48.07
N CYS A 362 38.04 15.15 48.47
CA CYS A 362 39.43 14.77 48.68
C CYS A 362 39.62 13.46 49.45
N GLY A 363 40.59 12.69 48.97
CA GLY A 363 41.59 11.90 49.67
C GLY A 363 41.34 11.45 51.11
N SER A 364 41.52 10.15 51.34
CA SER A 364 42.80 9.64 51.84
C SER A 364 42.73 8.14 52.14
N GLN A 365 43.84 7.48 51.79
CA GLN A 365 44.48 6.39 52.52
C GLN A 365 43.72 5.06 52.78
N ALA A 366 44.19 4.09 51.99
CA ALA A 366 45.00 2.97 52.48
C ALA A 366 44.32 1.69 52.99
N THR A 367 44.76 0.63 52.32
CA THR A 367 45.19 -0.69 52.82
C THR A 367 44.18 -1.82 53.02
N ARG A 368 44.46 -2.89 52.23
CA ARG A 368 44.53 -4.33 52.61
C ARG A 368 43.18 -4.98 52.93
N ARG A 369 42.79 -6.11 52.34
CA ARG A 369 43.51 -7.37 52.04
C ARG A 369 42.64 -8.15 51.03
N SER A 370 43.20 -8.69 49.94
CA SER A 370 43.64 -10.09 49.81
C SER A 370 42.46 -11.09 49.91
N ARG A 371 42.14 -11.95 48.94
CA ARG A 371 43.02 -12.83 48.15
C ARG A 371 42.22 -13.54 47.03
N LEU A 372 42.89 -13.71 45.86
CA LEU A 372 42.96 -14.89 44.96
C LEU A 372 41.64 -15.47 44.37
N ALA A 373 41.53 -15.91 43.12
CA ALA A 373 42.40 -15.98 41.95
C ALA A 373 41.54 -16.52 40.79
N LEU A 374 41.77 -16.08 39.53
CA LEU A 374 42.09 -16.96 38.40
C LEU A 374 42.18 -16.18 37.07
N HIS A 375 43.19 -16.61 36.30
CA HIS A 375 43.75 -16.13 35.05
C HIS A 375 42.81 -15.94 33.85
N ARG A 376 43.05 -14.86 33.07
CA ARG A 376 43.39 -14.77 31.61
C ARG A 376 43.03 -15.99 30.74
N HIS A 377 42.48 -15.88 29.52
CA HIS A 377 42.73 -14.97 28.39
C HIS A 377 41.57 -15.08 27.38
N GLY A 378 41.30 -14.02 26.61
CA GLY A 378 40.51 -14.08 25.37
C GLY A 378 41.36 -14.40 24.14
N LEU A 379 40.70 -14.77 23.03
CA LEU A 379 40.96 -14.26 21.67
C LEU A 379 40.07 -14.93 20.61
N ALA A 380 39.64 -14.09 19.68
CA ALA A 380 39.63 -14.29 18.22
C ALA A 380 38.57 -15.18 17.54
N ILE A 381 37.73 -14.46 16.81
CA ILE A 381 36.94 -14.83 15.64
C ILE A 381 37.87 -15.21 14.47
N ARG A 382 37.52 -16.26 13.70
CA ARG A 382 38.18 -16.62 12.42
C ARG A 382 37.19 -16.64 11.26
N GLN A 383 37.54 -15.87 10.22
CA GLN A 383 37.09 -16.01 8.83
C GLN A 383 37.60 -17.33 8.22
N ARG A 384 36.90 -17.83 7.20
CA ARG A 384 37.40 -18.86 6.28
C ARG A 384 36.91 -18.53 4.87
N ASP A 385 37.87 -18.30 3.98
CA ASP A 385 37.71 -18.34 2.52
C ASP A 385 38.66 -19.41 1.94
N ALA A 386 38.34 -19.77 0.70
CA ALA A 386 38.66 -20.96 -0.09
C ALA A 386 40.13 -21.23 -0.48
N SER A 387 40.46 -22.50 -0.83
CA SER A 387 40.77 -22.91 -2.22
C SER A 387 41.31 -24.37 -2.35
N MET A 388 40.88 -24.98 -3.47
CA MET A 388 41.41 -26.05 -4.34
C MET A 388 42.49 -27.05 -3.89
N ASP A 389 42.27 -28.34 -4.19
CA ASP A 389 42.99 -29.03 -5.28
C ASP A 389 42.37 -30.40 -5.69
N THR A 390 42.58 -30.74 -6.96
CA THR A 390 42.07 -31.85 -7.80
C THR A 390 42.94 -33.12 -7.78
N ASN A 391 42.35 -34.31 -8.03
CA ASN A 391 42.92 -35.44 -8.81
C ASN A 391 41.87 -36.57 -8.97
N ILE A 392 41.36 -36.86 -10.18
CA ILE A 392 41.76 -37.88 -11.20
C ILE A 392 41.33 -39.35 -10.88
N ASP A 393 40.31 -39.78 -11.64
CA ASP A 393 39.83 -41.07 -12.23
C ASP A 393 40.76 -42.32 -12.33
N PRO A 394 40.32 -43.49 -12.89
CA PRO A 394 38.96 -44.05 -13.16
C PRO A 394 38.83 -45.58 -12.85
N TYR A 395 37.62 -46.16 -12.97
CA TYR A 395 37.45 -47.59 -13.28
C TYR A 395 36.29 -47.83 -14.27
N THR A 396 36.62 -48.59 -15.31
CA THR A 396 35.80 -49.03 -16.44
C THR A 396 35.03 -50.31 -16.12
N GLY A 397 33.90 -50.53 -16.82
CA GLY A 397 33.17 -51.79 -16.80
C GLY A 397 31.94 -51.78 -17.72
N GLU A 398 32.17 -52.09 -18.99
CA GLU A 398 31.16 -52.44 -20.00
C GLU A 398 30.45 -53.75 -19.63
N VAL A 399 29.14 -53.86 -19.88
CA VAL A 399 28.48 -55.08 -20.40
C VAL A 399 27.27 -54.65 -21.24
N GLU A 400 27.14 -55.30 -22.40
CA GLU A 400 26.21 -55.10 -23.50
C GLU A 400 24.77 -55.63 -23.25
N SER A 401 23.87 -55.15 -24.14
CA SER A 401 22.67 -55.80 -24.72
C SER A 401 21.56 -56.33 -23.79
N ASP A 402 20.33 -55.80 -23.92
CA ASP A 402 19.40 -56.38 -24.90
C ASP A 402 18.10 -55.59 -25.15
N THR A 403 17.69 -55.73 -26.41
CA THR A 403 16.49 -55.37 -27.20
C THR A 403 15.08 -55.29 -26.54
N SER A 404 14.28 -54.28 -26.99
CA SER A 404 12.79 -54.28 -27.09
C SER A 404 12.30 -52.88 -27.54
N SER A 405 12.19 -52.53 -28.83
CA SER A 405 11.07 -52.78 -29.77
C SER A 405 9.65 -52.40 -29.26
N VAL A 406 9.24 -51.12 -29.33
CA VAL A 406 7.81 -50.73 -29.47
C VAL A 406 7.66 -49.37 -30.20
N MET A 407 7.04 -49.43 -31.39
CA MET A 407 6.21 -48.45 -32.13
C MET A 407 6.73 -47.05 -32.50
N ASP A 408 7.00 -46.91 -33.81
CA ASP A 408 6.99 -45.66 -34.57
C ASP A 408 5.59 -45.02 -34.57
N VAL A 409 5.51 -43.75 -34.16
CA VAL A 409 4.39 -42.85 -34.44
C VAL A 409 4.94 -41.71 -35.30
N ASP A 410 4.47 -41.64 -36.53
CA ASP A 410 4.73 -40.55 -37.48
C ASP A 410 4.25 -39.21 -36.89
N VAL A 411 5.20 -38.38 -36.45
CA VAL A 411 4.97 -36.97 -36.16
C VAL A 411 5.30 -36.16 -37.41
N GLN A 412 4.28 -35.65 -38.10
CA GLN A 412 4.47 -34.71 -39.20
C GLN A 412 5.05 -33.37 -38.69
N PRO A 413 5.97 -32.72 -39.44
CA PRO A 413 6.52 -31.43 -39.06
C PRO A 413 5.47 -30.33 -39.20
N ILE A 414 5.28 -29.57 -38.13
CA ILE A 414 4.48 -28.35 -38.09
C ILE A 414 5.13 -27.30 -39.01
N PRO A 415 4.39 -26.59 -39.87
CA PRO A 415 4.98 -25.63 -40.80
C PRO A 415 5.56 -24.42 -40.06
N GLU A 416 6.76 -24.02 -40.48
CA GLU A 416 7.47 -22.80 -40.07
C GLU A 416 6.55 -21.58 -40.15
N LEU A 417 6.23 -21.01 -38.99
CA LEU A 417 5.62 -19.69 -38.87
C LEU A 417 6.71 -18.63 -39.11
N ALA A 418 6.42 -17.73 -40.05
CA ALA A 418 7.32 -16.68 -40.55
C ALA A 418 7.82 -15.70 -39.46
N PRO A 419 9.00 -15.10 -39.64
CA PRO A 419 9.66 -14.26 -38.65
C PRO A 419 9.28 -12.77 -38.80
N ASP A 420 8.05 -12.41 -38.43
CA ASP A 420 7.61 -11.00 -38.35
C ASP A 420 6.93 -10.67 -37.01
N CYS A 421 7.53 -11.12 -35.90
CA CYS A 421 7.02 -10.94 -34.54
C CYS A 421 7.82 -9.92 -33.69
N ALA A 422 8.41 -8.90 -34.33
CA ALA A 422 9.10 -7.80 -33.64
C ALA A 422 8.18 -7.00 -32.69
N ASP A 423 6.87 -6.98 -32.94
CA ASP A 423 5.91 -6.25 -32.09
C ASP A 423 5.62 -6.96 -30.75
N THR A 424 5.74 -8.28 -30.70
CA THR A 424 5.42 -9.08 -29.49
C THR A 424 6.47 -8.88 -28.39
N TRP A 425 7.75 -8.82 -28.76
CA TRP A 425 8.85 -8.54 -27.83
C TRP A 425 8.80 -7.10 -27.29
N THR A 426 8.31 -6.16 -28.11
CA THR A 426 8.14 -4.75 -27.73
C THR A 426 7.02 -4.58 -26.69
N ILE A 427 5.93 -5.35 -26.82
CA ILE A 427 4.81 -5.33 -25.86
C ILE A 427 5.21 -5.98 -24.53
N ILE A 428 5.96 -7.09 -24.55
CA ILE A 428 6.44 -7.75 -23.33
C ILE A 428 7.44 -6.86 -22.58
N GLY A 429 8.34 -6.18 -23.30
CA GLY A 429 9.28 -5.22 -22.70
C GLY A 429 8.57 -4.02 -22.06
N PHE A 430 7.53 -3.48 -22.71
CA PHE A 430 6.73 -2.38 -22.16
C PHE A 430 5.96 -2.79 -20.89
N ALA A 431 5.37 -3.99 -20.89
CA ALA A 431 4.63 -4.50 -19.74
C ALA A 431 5.53 -4.70 -18.51
N ALA A 432 6.73 -5.27 -18.70
CA ALA A 432 7.70 -5.42 -17.62
C ALA A 432 8.10 -4.08 -17.00
N GLN A 433 8.35 -3.06 -17.83
CA GLN A 433 8.70 -1.72 -17.36
C GLN A 433 7.54 -1.02 -16.64
N ALA A 434 6.31 -1.20 -17.10
CA ALA A 434 5.14 -0.65 -16.43
C ALA A 434 5.00 -1.26 -15.01
N VAL A 435 5.24 -2.56 -14.87
CA VAL A 435 5.25 -3.25 -13.56
C VAL A 435 6.35 -2.71 -12.66
N ASP A 436 7.57 -2.52 -13.18
CA ASP A 436 8.69 -1.97 -12.40
C ASP A 436 8.43 -0.53 -11.93
N ILE A 437 7.87 0.34 -12.79
CA ILE A 437 7.50 1.72 -12.40
C ILE A 437 6.42 1.69 -11.31
N LEU A 438 5.41 0.83 -11.45
CA LEU A 438 4.36 0.68 -10.44
C LEU A 438 4.90 0.12 -9.12
N GLY A 439 5.84 -0.83 -9.18
CA GLY A 439 6.55 -1.36 -8.03
C GLY A 439 7.36 -0.30 -7.30
N LEU A 440 8.12 0.52 -8.02
CA LEU A 440 8.88 1.64 -7.46
C LEU A 440 7.98 2.70 -6.81
N LEU A 441 6.85 3.03 -7.44
CA LEU A 441 5.87 3.97 -6.88
C LEU A 441 5.18 3.40 -5.64
N HIS A 442 4.87 2.11 -5.62
CA HIS A 442 4.31 1.44 -4.45
C HIS A 442 5.31 1.42 -3.29
N PHE A 443 6.59 1.16 -3.58
CA PHE A 443 7.66 1.18 -2.58
C PHE A 443 7.86 2.59 -1.99
N GLU A 444 7.79 3.62 -2.84
CA GLU A 444 7.78 5.02 -2.41
C GLU A 444 6.62 5.29 -1.44
N SER A 445 5.38 5.02 -1.85
CA SER A 445 4.20 5.41 -1.07
C SER A 445 3.94 4.57 0.19
N SER A 446 4.40 3.31 0.21
CA SER A 446 4.00 2.35 1.24
C SER A 446 5.10 2.06 2.26
N HIS A 447 6.36 2.29 1.90
CA HIS A 447 7.50 1.91 2.74
C HIS A 447 8.49 3.05 2.98
N LEU A 448 8.58 4.02 2.06
CA LEU A 448 9.66 5.01 2.06
C LEU A 448 9.19 6.46 2.24
N GLU A 449 7.88 6.74 2.13
CA GLU A 449 7.28 8.05 2.37
C GLU A 449 7.51 8.52 3.82
N ASP A 450 7.38 7.61 4.79
CA ASP A 450 7.65 7.89 6.22
C ASP A 450 9.14 8.12 6.51
N ALA A 451 10.03 7.54 5.69
CA ALA A 451 11.47 7.83 5.72
C ALA A 451 11.82 9.14 4.99
N GLY A 452 10.83 9.82 4.42
CA GLY A 452 11.01 11.05 3.65
C GLY A 452 11.84 10.83 2.38
N LEU A 453 11.75 9.65 1.77
CA LEU A 453 12.41 9.30 0.52
C LEU A 453 11.40 9.28 -0.63
N ARG A 454 11.82 9.71 -1.81
CA ARG A 454 11.07 9.64 -3.07
C ARG A 454 11.90 9.01 -4.18
N CYS A 455 11.25 8.30 -5.09
CA CYS A 455 11.91 7.69 -6.23
C CYS A 455 12.03 8.70 -7.38
N LEU A 456 13.24 8.93 -7.88
CA LEU A 456 13.49 9.71 -9.08
C LEU A 456 13.87 8.76 -10.22
N ILE A 457 12.93 8.54 -11.14
CA ILE A 457 13.16 7.76 -12.37
C ILE A 457 13.95 8.64 -13.35
N ARG A 458 15.16 8.20 -13.73
CA ARG A 458 16.09 8.92 -14.61
C ARG A 458 15.93 8.55 -16.09
N GLY A 459 15.12 7.55 -16.40
CA GLY A 459 14.90 7.04 -17.75
C GLY A 459 15.25 5.56 -17.84
N GLN A 460 15.50 5.08 -19.06
CA GLN A 460 15.83 3.69 -19.36
C GLN A 460 17.30 3.59 -19.75
N GLY A 461 18.01 2.62 -19.17
CA GLY A 461 19.37 2.29 -19.55
C GLY A 461 19.44 1.60 -20.93
N PRO A 462 20.63 1.51 -21.54
CA PRO A 462 20.83 0.81 -22.82
C PRO A 462 20.55 -0.70 -22.73
N ASP A 463 20.53 -1.24 -21.51
CA ASP A 463 20.16 -2.62 -21.16
C ASP A 463 18.64 -2.85 -21.09
N GLY A 464 17.85 -1.79 -21.27
CA GLY A 464 16.40 -1.86 -21.24
C GLY A 464 15.78 -1.71 -19.86
N ASN A 465 16.58 -1.62 -18.80
CA ASN A 465 16.13 -1.50 -17.41
C ASN A 465 15.86 -0.04 -17.04
N ILE A 466 14.94 0.18 -16.08
CA ILE A 466 14.65 1.52 -15.57
C ILE A 466 15.78 1.96 -14.63
N SER A 467 16.42 3.09 -14.96
CA SER A 467 17.37 3.76 -14.09
C SER A 467 16.61 4.63 -13.09
N TYR A 468 16.78 4.39 -11.80
CA TYR A 468 16.17 5.17 -10.73
C TYR A 468 17.15 5.47 -9.61
N MET A 469 16.84 6.45 -8.78
CA MET A 469 17.53 6.70 -7.53
C MET A 469 16.55 7.15 -6.45
N TRP A 470 16.87 6.87 -5.20
CA TRP A 470 16.12 7.40 -4.06
C TRP A 470 16.72 8.74 -3.63
N GLU A 471 15.88 9.75 -3.46
CA GLU A 471 16.27 11.04 -2.92
C GLU A 471 15.35 11.47 -1.79
N HIS A 472 15.84 12.28 -0.85
CA HIS A 472 14.97 12.79 0.21
C HIS A 472 13.94 13.78 -0.34
N SER A 473 12.65 13.48 -0.17
CA SER A 473 11.51 14.29 -0.65
C SER A 473 11.53 15.73 -0.13
N ASN A 474 12.21 15.96 0.99
CA ASN A 474 12.52 17.29 1.52
C ASN A 474 13.95 17.37 2.07
N ALA A 475 14.94 17.07 1.23
CA ALA A 475 16.37 17.13 1.58
C ALA A 475 16.74 18.45 2.29
N LYS A 476 16.17 19.58 1.87
CA LYS A 476 16.42 20.90 2.48
C LYS A 476 15.92 21.02 3.92
N LYS A 477 14.79 20.37 4.26
CA LYS A 477 14.27 20.31 5.64
C LYS A 477 15.11 19.37 6.49
N ILE A 478 15.39 18.16 6.01
CA ILE A 478 16.16 17.14 6.74
C ILE A 478 17.58 17.62 7.03
N LEU A 479 18.26 18.25 6.06
CA LEU A 479 19.59 18.84 6.26
C LEU A 479 19.60 20.00 7.27
N ARG A 480 18.45 20.61 7.57
CA ARG A 480 18.29 21.67 8.60
C ARG A 480 17.83 21.15 9.96
N GLU A 481 17.34 19.91 10.04
CA GLU A 481 16.89 19.31 11.29
C GLU A 481 18.06 18.93 12.19
N LYS A 482 17.91 19.16 13.50
CA LYS A 482 18.89 18.78 14.54
C LYS A 482 18.69 17.34 15.05
N SER A 483 17.80 16.57 14.41
CA SER A 483 17.57 15.16 14.71
C SER A 483 18.76 14.29 14.32
N MET A 484 18.83 13.07 14.84
CA MET A 484 19.84 12.07 14.45
C MET A 484 19.80 11.82 12.93
N GLN A 485 18.62 11.76 12.33
CA GLN A 485 18.45 11.67 10.87
C GLN A 485 19.04 12.87 10.13
N GLY A 486 18.82 14.10 10.61
CA GLY A 486 19.42 15.29 10.01
C GLY A 486 20.95 15.32 10.13
N ILE A 487 21.51 14.75 11.20
CA ILE A 487 22.98 14.59 11.36
C ILE A 487 23.51 13.56 10.37
N LEU A 488 22.90 12.38 10.28
CA LEU A 488 23.30 11.34 9.32
C LEU A 488 23.16 11.82 7.88
N ALA A 489 22.08 12.54 7.54
CA ALA A 489 21.90 13.13 6.22
C ALA A 489 22.99 14.15 5.87
N ARG A 490 23.40 15.00 6.82
CA ARG A 490 24.54 15.92 6.62
C ARG A 490 25.87 15.19 6.48
N GLN A 491 26.10 14.14 7.28
CA GLN A 491 27.31 13.33 7.19
C GLN A 491 27.39 12.60 5.84
N ASN A 492 26.26 12.07 5.36
CA ASN A 492 26.21 11.37 4.08
C ASN A 492 26.30 12.32 2.89
N GLU A 493 25.74 13.54 3.00
CA GLU A 493 25.90 14.59 2.01
C GLU A 493 27.35 15.11 1.97
N GLU A 494 27.99 15.27 3.13
CA GLU A 494 29.40 15.64 3.23
C GLU A 494 30.32 14.51 2.74
N ALA A 495 30.02 13.25 3.06
CA ALA A 495 30.72 12.09 2.51
C ALA A 495 30.53 12.01 0.99
N SER A 496 29.32 12.26 0.47
CA SER A 496 29.07 12.34 -0.97
C SER A 496 29.79 13.52 -1.63
N ARG A 497 30.00 14.65 -0.92
CA ARG A 497 30.85 15.75 -1.40
C ARG A 497 32.33 15.37 -1.43
N GLN A 498 32.77 14.51 -0.50
CA GLN A 498 34.13 14.01 -0.42
C GLN A 498 34.38 12.87 -1.42
N GLU A 499 33.39 12.03 -1.70
CA GLU A 499 33.41 10.93 -2.65
C GLU A 499 33.10 11.36 -4.08
N ALA A 500 32.31 12.43 -4.28
CA ALA A 500 32.14 13.04 -5.59
C ALA A 500 33.54 13.43 -6.08
N PRO A 501 34.04 12.83 -7.18
CA PRO A 501 35.36 13.12 -7.66
C PRO A 501 35.37 14.53 -8.25
N PHE A 502 35.61 15.53 -7.38
CA PHE A 502 35.99 16.87 -7.74
C PHE A 502 37.40 16.79 -8.32
N THR A 503 37.42 16.40 -9.59
CA THR A 503 38.52 16.48 -10.53
C THR A 503 38.82 17.93 -10.90
N THR A 504 38.93 18.85 -9.94
CA THR A 504 39.58 20.14 -10.21
C THR A 504 41.10 19.93 -10.24
N ALA A 505 41.63 19.14 -9.31
CA ALA A 505 43.06 18.81 -9.29
C ALA A 505 43.48 17.88 -10.45
N SER A 506 42.64 16.91 -10.81
CA SER A 506 42.91 15.97 -11.91
C SER A 506 42.66 16.58 -13.31
N ARG A 507 41.74 17.54 -13.45
CA ARG A 507 41.63 18.32 -14.71
C ARG A 507 42.77 19.32 -14.87
N VAL A 508 43.29 19.89 -13.77
CA VAL A 508 44.48 20.76 -13.81
C VAL A 508 45.75 19.96 -14.11
N SER A 509 45.84 18.67 -13.74
CA SER A 509 46.97 17.83 -14.15
C SER A 509 46.91 17.47 -15.65
N VAL A 510 45.73 17.15 -16.18
CA VAL A 510 45.56 16.91 -17.63
C VAL A 510 45.81 18.20 -18.45
N ILE A 511 45.37 19.37 -17.96
CA ILE A 511 45.66 20.65 -18.62
C ILE A 511 47.16 21.03 -18.53
N ARG A 512 47.88 20.55 -17.50
CA ARG A 512 49.35 20.71 -17.39
C ARG A 512 50.13 19.78 -18.33
N GLU A 513 49.51 18.71 -18.82
CA GLU A 513 50.10 17.75 -19.76
C GLU A 513 49.72 18.04 -21.23
N LEU A 514 48.77 18.94 -21.49
CA LEU A 514 48.46 19.42 -22.83
C LEU A 514 49.61 20.30 -23.35
N ASP A 515 49.96 20.13 -24.63
CA ASP A 515 50.87 21.06 -25.27
C ASP A 515 50.25 22.48 -25.28
N PRO A 516 51.06 23.55 -25.27
CA PRO A 516 50.56 24.93 -25.15
C PRO A 516 49.50 25.31 -26.19
N THR A 517 49.53 24.67 -27.37
CA THR A 517 48.57 24.92 -28.45
C THR A 517 47.21 24.31 -28.13
N SER A 518 47.19 23.05 -27.67
CA SER A 518 45.95 22.37 -27.25
C SER A 518 45.35 23.01 -26.01
N ALA A 519 46.18 23.49 -25.06
CA ALA A 519 45.71 24.23 -23.89
C ALA A 519 45.07 25.57 -24.27
N ALA A 520 45.70 26.34 -25.18
CA ALA A 520 45.15 27.60 -25.66
C ALA A 520 43.85 27.41 -26.46
N GLN A 521 43.75 26.35 -27.26
CA GLN A 521 42.52 26.02 -27.98
C GLN A 521 41.39 25.64 -27.01
N LEU A 522 41.67 24.81 -26.01
CA LEU A 522 40.69 24.42 -24.99
C LEU A 522 40.18 25.63 -24.18
N GLU A 523 41.08 26.58 -23.86
CA GLU A 523 40.72 27.83 -23.19
C GLU A 523 39.84 28.71 -24.10
N SER A 524 40.17 28.80 -25.39
CA SER A 524 39.38 29.53 -26.38
C SER A 524 37.97 28.94 -26.53
N ASP A 525 37.87 27.62 -26.68
CA ASP A 525 36.59 26.90 -26.80
C ASP A 525 35.76 27.01 -25.52
N ALA A 526 36.40 26.94 -24.35
CA ALA A 526 35.72 27.11 -23.07
C ALA A 526 35.17 28.54 -22.89
N VAL A 527 35.93 29.55 -23.30
CA VAL A 527 35.48 30.95 -23.31
C VAL A 527 34.33 31.14 -24.30
N GLU A 528 34.38 30.53 -25.49
CA GLU A 528 33.30 30.58 -26.46
C GLU A 528 32.02 29.93 -25.94
N VAL A 529 32.12 28.73 -25.36
CA VAL A 529 30.97 28.02 -24.77
C VAL A 529 30.39 28.81 -23.59
N MET A 530 31.21 29.31 -22.68
CA MET A 530 30.73 30.14 -21.56
C MET A 530 30.07 31.43 -22.04
N THR A 531 30.64 32.07 -23.06
CA THR A 531 30.07 33.29 -23.66
C THR A 531 28.74 32.98 -24.35
N SER A 532 28.64 31.85 -25.06
CA SER A 532 27.40 31.37 -25.71
C SER A 532 26.30 31.08 -24.68
N VAL A 533 26.63 30.34 -23.60
CA VAL A 533 25.71 30.05 -22.49
C VAL A 533 25.27 31.33 -21.80
N TRP A 534 26.20 32.25 -21.52
CA TRP A 534 25.88 33.53 -20.91
C TRP A 534 24.95 34.38 -21.79
N ASN A 535 25.25 34.46 -23.09
CA ASN A 535 24.41 35.17 -24.06
C ASN A 535 23.04 34.52 -24.25
N SER A 536 22.96 33.19 -24.20
CA SER A 536 21.69 32.45 -24.21
C SER A 536 20.86 32.76 -22.95
N ARG A 537 21.48 32.69 -21.78
CA ARG A 537 20.83 33.04 -20.50
C ARG A 537 20.34 34.50 -20.49
N ARG A 538 21.15 35.43 -20.98
CA ARG A 538 20.79 36.85 -21.07
C ARG A 538 19.65 37.12 -22.06
N ARG A 539 19.59 36.38 -23.18
CA ARG A 539 18.45 36.43 -24.11
C ARG A 539 17.18 35.87 -23.49
N ASN A 540 17.27 34.76 -22.76
CA ASN A 540 16.14 34.17 -22.06
C ASN A 540 15.62 35.10 -20.95
N GLU A 541 16.51 35.76 -20.20
CA GLU A 541 16.16 36.75 -19.19
C GLU A 541 15.46 37.98 -19.80
N ARG A 542 15.96 38.51 -20.92
CA ARG A 542 15.26 39.60 -21.65
C ARG A 542 13.87 39.17 -22.11
N THR A 543 13.74 37.96 -22.66
CA THR A 543 12.46 37.42 -23.12
C THR A 543 11.48 37.25 -21.95
N TYR A 544 11.96 36.75 -20.82
CA TYR A 544 11.18 36.64 -19.58
C TYR A 544 10.70 38.00 -19.08
N LEU A 545 11.59 38.99 -19.01
CA LEU A 545 11.24 40.35 -18.58
C LEU A 545 10.25 41.04 -19.52
N GLU A 546 10.42 40.86 -20.83
CA GLU A 546 9.49 41.40 -21.83
C GLU A 546 8.11 40.73 -21.74
N ASN A 547 8.06 39.40 -21.60
CA ASN A 547 6.80 38.68 -21.40
C ASN A 547 6.10 39.11 -20.11
N THR A 548 6.87 39.31 -19.03
CA THR A 548 6.35 39.82 -17.75
C THR A 548 5.76 41.23 -17.92
N ARG A 549 6.44 42.12 -18.65
CA ARG A 549 5.92 43.47 -18.96
C ARG A 549 4.65 43.43 -19.78
N ARG A 550 4.59 42.56 -20.80
CA ARG A 550 3.39 42.35 -21.64
C ARG A 550 2.21 41.83 -20.83
N LEU A 551 2.44 40.86 -19.94
CA LEU A 551 1.41 40.35 -19.04
C LEU A 551 0.90 41.43 -18.08
N ASN A 552 1.79 42.21 -17.46
CA ASN A 552 1.41 43.32 -16.59
C ASN A 552 0.67 44.44 -17.36
N LEU A 553 0.99 44.66 -18.64
CA LEU A 553 0.25 45.59 -19.48
C LEU A 553 -1.14 45.04 -19.81
N ALA A 554 -1.24 43.77 -20.19
CA ALA A 554 -2.51 43.11 -20.46
C ALA A 554 -3.43 43.13 -19.23
N GLU A 555 -2.90 42.82 -18.04
CA GLU A 555 -3.66 42.88 -16.79
C GLU A 555 -4.17 44.30 -16.50
N ARG A 556 -3.37 45.34 -16.74
CA ARG A 556 -3.82 46.74 -16.60
C ARG A 556 -4.90 47.11 -17.60
N VAL A 557 -4.79 46.65 -18.84
CA VAL A 557 -5.82 46.87 -19.88
C VAL A 557 -7.12 46.17 -19.50
N ILE A 558 -7.05 44.92 -19.03
CA ILE A 558 -8.20 44.15 -18.55
C ILE A 558 -8.84 44.85 -17.36
N LYS A 559 -8.06 45.23 -16.33
CA LYS A 559 -8.58 45.96 -15.16
C LYS A 559 -9.21 47.30 -15.55
N HIS A 560 -8.62 48.04 -16.49
CA HIS A 560 -9.19 49.28 -17.00
C HIS A 560 -10.47 49.06 -17.82
N TRP A 561 -10.57 47.92 -18.51
CA TRP A 561 -11.78 47.53 -19.23
C TRP A 561 -12.91 47.12 -18.27
N GLU A 562 -12.59 46.34 -17.24
CA GLU A 562 -13.52 45.85 -16.20
C GLU A 562 -14.00 46.97 -15.26
N HIS A 563 -13.11 47.89 -14.86
CA HIS A 563 -13.41 48.92 -13.85
C HIS A 563 -13.60 50.32 -14.44
N GLY A 564 -13.30 50.53 -15.72
CA GLY A 564 -13.42 51.82 -16.42
C GLY A 564 -14.62 51.88 -17.37
N SER A 565 -14.70 52.94 -18.17
CA SER A 565 -15.72 53.11 -19.22
C SER A 565 -15.48 52.23 -20.47
N GLY A 566 -14.58 51.25 -20.38
CA GLY A 566 -14.26 50.33 -21.48
C GLY A 566 -15.47 49.50 -21.88
N TRP A 567 -16.19 48.92 -20.91
CA TRP A 567 -17.43 48.20 -21.17
C TRP A 567 -18.53 49.10 -21.75
N LYS A 568 -18.68 50.34 -21.23
CA LYS A 568 -19.63 51.34 -21.73
C LYS A 568 -19.37 51.70 -23.20
N ARG A 569 -18.11 51.91 -23.59
CA ARG A 569 -17.75 52.22 -24.98
C ARG A 569 -18.04 51.06 -25.94
N THR A 570 -17.85 49.81 -25.50
CA THR A 570 -18.21 48.64 -26.31
C THR A 570 -19.73 48.51 -26.45
N GLN A 571 -20.49 48.81 -25.40
CA GLN A 571 -21.96 48.80 -25.41
C GLN A 571 -22.53 49.95 -26.27
N GLU A 572 -22.01 51.18 -26.15
CA GLU A 572 -22.42 52.34 -26.94
C GLU A 572 -22.09 52.16 -28.44
N ARG A 573 -20.98 51.49 -28.78
CA ARG A 573 -20.65 51.13 -30.17
C ARG A 573 -21.56 50.04 -30.72
N SER A 574 -21.99 49.08 -29.89
CA SER A 574 -22.99 48.08 -30.28
C SER A 574 -24.34 48.75 -30.58
N ILE A 575 -24.79 49.64 -29.70
CA ILE A 575 -26.04 50.41 -29.87
C ILE A 575 -25.97 51.30 -31.12
N SER A 576 -24.84 51.99 -31.33
CA SER A 576 -24.64 52.85 -32.52
C SER A 576 -24.57 52.07 -33.83
N ARG A 577 -24.19 50.79 -33.81
CA ARG A 577 -24.23 49.91 -35.00
C ARG A 577 -25.63 49.40 -35.28
N HIS A 578 -26.42 49.11 -34.24
CA HIS A 578 -27.82 48.71 -34.42
C HIS A 578 -28.70 49.87 -34.90
N LEU A 579 -28.43 51.10 -34.47
CA LEU A 579 -29.19 52.28 -34.92
C LEU A 579 -28.84 52.75 -36.34
N ASN A 580 -27.66 52.37 -36.86
CA ASN A 580 -27.21 52.72 -38.22
C ASN A 580 -27.28 51.54 -39.20
N SER A 581 -27.88 50.42 -38.81
CA SER A 581 -28.16 49.33 -39.76
C SER A 581 -29.41 49.72 -40.56
N PRO A 582 -29.32 49.89 -41.90
CA PRO A 582 -30.48 50.23 -42.69
C PRO A 582 -31.50 49.10 -42.56
N SER A 583 -32.72 49.47 -42.18
CA SER A 583 -33.86 48.55 -42.08
C SER A 583 -34.01 47.79 -43.40
N ALA A 584 -33.78 46.48 -43.34
CA ALA A 584 -34.19 45.55 -44.39
C ALA A 584 -35.69 45.25 -44.25
#